data_AF-L0A812-F1
#
_entry.id   AF-L0A812-F1
#
_cell.length_a   1.000
_cell.length_b   1.000
_cell.length_c   1.000
_cell.angle_alpha   90.00
_cell.angle_beta   90.00
_cell.angle_gamma   90.00
#
_symmetry.space_group_name_H-M   'P 1'
#
loop_
_entity.id
_entity.type
_entity.pdbx_description
1 polymer ?
#
loop_
_entity_poly.entity_id
_entity_poly.type
_entity_poly.pdbx_seq_one_letter_code
_entity_poly.pdbx_strand_id
1 'polypeptide(L)'
;MNAQTLSAQWRAEEGDFLAERRRIVGLSLLAAAAMGAVTLYQTGLVKHLPEPPLPYLNAEKVDASPEAYNRVGSATPDAALGLVSYAATVMLATMAGMDRARQYPLIPLVLAGKVTVDAVNAGYLTWEQIAKHKALCSYCLVAAAASLAVVPAAWPEARAALKYWRTKRH
;
A
#
# COMPACT_ATOMS: atom_id res chain seq x y z
N MET A 1 -2.53 27.08 2.87
CA MET A 1 -2.65 26.62 1.47
C MET A 1 -4.13 26.51 1.14
N ASN A 2 -4.58 27.02 -0.01
CA ASN A 2 -5.98 26.95 -0.43
C ASN A 2 -6.24 25.71 -1.32
N ALA A 3 -7.51 25.34 -1.51
CA ALA A 3 -7.88 24.14 -2.28
C ALA A 3 -7.57 24.24 -3.78
N GLN A 4 -7.61 25.46 -4.35
CA GLN A 4 -7.32 25.69 -5.76
C GLN A 4 -5.84 25.42 -6.08
N THR A 5 -4.92 25.94 -5.26
CA THR A 5 -3.48 25.68 -5.38
C THR A 5 -3.18 24.19 -5.22
N LEU A 6 -3.79 23.51 -4.24
CA LEU A 6 -3.58 22.08 -4.07
C LEU A 6 -4.05 21.28 -5.30
N SER A 7 -5.19 21.66 -5.89
CA SER A 7 -5.71 21.04 -7.11
C SER A 7 -4.77 21.23 -8.30
N ALA A 8 -4.27 22.45 -8.50
CA ALA A 8 -3.32 22.78 -9.56
C ALA A 8 -2.01 21.99 -9.41
N GLN A 9 -1.44 21.97 -8.20
CA GLN A 9 -0.24 21.21 -7.86
C GLN A 9 -0.35 19.75 -8.26
N TRP A 10 -1.45 19.10 -7.87
CA TRP A 10 -1.64 17.68 -8.16
C TRP A 10 -1.83 17.38 -9.65
N ARG A 11 -2.53 18.24 -10.39
CA ARG A 11 -2.93 17.98 -11.78
C ARG A 11 -1.93 18.45 -12.83
N ALA A 12 -1.21 19.53 -12.58
CA ALA A 12 -0.49 20.26 -13.62
C ALA A 12 0.95 20.61 -13.27
N GLU A 13 1.32 20.66 -11.99
CA GLU A 13 2.67 21.08 -11.61
C GLU A 13 3.65 19.91 -11.54
N GLU A 14 4.92 20.26 -11.70
CA GLU A 14 6.07 19.40 -11.44
C GLU A 14 6.74 19.89 -10.16
N GLY A 15 7.19 18.96 -9.33
CA GLY A 15 7.89 19.28 -8.10
C GLY A 15 8.72 18.10 -7.65
N ASP A 16 9.75 18.38 -6.84
CA ASP A 16 10.83 17.45 -6.48
C ASP A 16 10.36 16.08 -5.96
N PHE A 17 9.15 16.01 -5.40
CA PHE A 17 8.57 14.77 -4.86
C PHE A 17 7.17 14.45 -5.41
N LEU A 18 6.61 15.29 -6.29
CA LEU A 18 5.24 15.07 -6.78
C LEU A 18 5.12 13.83 -7.67
N ALA A 19 6.12 13.56 -8.50
CA ALA A 19 6.14 12.39 -9.36
C ALA A 19 6.12 11.09 -8.55
N GLU A 20 6.92 11.04 -7.49
CA GLU A 20 7.04 9.94 -6.55
C GLU A 20 5.72 9.76 -5.80
N ARG A 21 5.09 10.85 -5.34
CA ARG A 21 3.77 10.79 -4.70
C ARG A 21 2.69 10.23 -5.63
N ARG A 22 2.65 10.67 -6.89
CA ARG A 22 1.74 10.12 -7.90
C ARG A 22 2.00 8.62 -8.13
N ARG A 23 3.27 8.22 -8.18
CA ARG A 23 3.67 6.81 -8.27
C ARG A 23 3.21 6.00 -7.05
N ILE A 24 3.38 6.52 -5.84
CA ILE A 24 2.90 5.91 -4.59
C ILE A 24 1.38 5.72 -4.65
N VAL A 25 0.64 6.75 -5.07
CA VAL A 25 -0.83 6.67 -5.23
C VAL A 25 -1.20 5.60 -6.25
N GLY A 26 -0.59 5.59 -7.43
CA GLY A 26 -0.87 4.59 -8.48
C GLY A 26 -0.61 3.15 -8.02
N LEU A 27 0.54 2.89 -7.41
CA LEU A 27 0.87 1.56 -6.89
C LEU A 27 -0.03 1.15 -5.72
N SER A 28 -0.38 2.08 -4.83
CA SER A 28 -1.28 1.80 -3.70
C SER A 28 -2.70 1.53 -4.17
N LEU A 29 -3.18 2.22 -5.21
CA LEU A 29 -4.47 1.95 -5.84
C LEU A 29 -4.47 0.58 -6.55
N LEU A 30 -3.37 0.21 -7.19
CA LEU A 30 -3.22 -1.13 -7.77
C LEU A 30 -3.30 -2.23 -6.69
N ALA A 31 -2.58 -2.05 -5.58
CA ALA A 31 -2.64 -2.97 -4.45
C ALA A 31 -4.03 -3.02 -3.81
N ALA A 32 -4.68 -1.86 -3.64
CA ALA A 32 -6.04 -1.75 -3.14
C ALA A 32 -7.04 -2.45 -4.07
N ALA A 33 -6.90 -2.32 -5.40
CA ALA A 33 -7.75 -3.01 -6.35
C ALA A 33 -7.60 -4.54 -6.25
N ALA A 34 -6.36 -5.03 -6.12
CA ALA A 34 -6.10 -6.45 -5.92
C ALA A 34 -6.75 -6.96 -4.61
N MET A 35 -6.57 -6.25 -3.50
CA MET A 35 -7.21 -6.58 -2.22
C MET A 35 -8.73 -6.43 -2.24
N GLY A 36 -9.26 -5.50 -3.02
CA GLY A 36 -10.68 -5.35 -3.25
C GLY A 36 -11.28 -6.58 -3.93
N ALA A 37 -10.63 -7.11 -4.97
CA ALA A 37 -11.04 -8.35 -5.62
C ALA A 37 -11.05 -9.53 -4.65
N VAL A 38 -9.99 -9.69 -3.85
CA VAL A 38 -9.90 -10.76 -2.84
C VAL A 38 -10.94 -10.56 -1.73
N THR A 39 -11.24 -9.32 -1.33
CA THR A 39 -12.29 -9.02 -0.35
C THR A 39 -13.68 -9.44 -0.87
N LEU A 40 -13.98 -9.19 -2.14
CA LEU A 40 -15.23 -9.66 -2.75
C LEU A 40 -15.35 -11.18 -2.67
N TYR A 41 -14.24 -11.90 -2.85
CA TYR A 41 -14.20 -13.35 -2.73
C TYR A 41 -14.36 -13.82 -1.28
N GLN A 42 -13.58 -13.26 -0.36
CA GLN A 42 -13.61 -13.65 1.06
C GLN A 42 -14.95 -13.34 1.74
N THR A 43 -15.69 -12.36 1.22
CA THR A 43 -17.06 -12.03 1.71
C THR A 43 -18.15 -12.82 0.99
N GLY A 44 -17.80 -13.64 -0.01
CA GLY A 44 -18.73 -14.45 -0.79
C GLY A 44 -19.56 -13.67 -1.82
N LEU A 45 -19.23 -12.39 -2.07
CA LEU A 45 -19.87 -11.60 -3.14
C LEU A 45 -19.50 -12.14 -4.53
N VAL A 46 -18.32 -12.74 -4.66
CA VAL A 46 -17.95 -13.56 -5.82
C VAL A 46 -17.54 -14.95 -5.35
N LYS A 47 -17.85 -15.97 -6.15
CA LYS A 47 -17.57 -17.37 -5.81
C LYS A 47 -16.20 -17.84 -6.26
N HIS A 48 -15.62 -17.14 -7.24
CA HIS A 48 -14.36 -17.51 -7.87
C HIS A 48 -13.49 -16.28 -8.11
N LEU A 49 -12.18 -16.46 -7.97
CA LEU A 49 -11.17 -15.46 -8.34
C LEU A 49 -10.49 -15.89 -9.64
N PRO A 50 -10.53 -15.07 -10.70
CA PRO A 50 -9.86 -15.44 -11.94
C PRO A 50 -8.34 -15.45 -11.73
N GLU A 51 -7.76 -16.65 -11.84
CA GLU A 51 -6.34 -16.91 -11.66
C GLU A 51 -5.69 -17.29 -13.01
N PRO A 52 -4.49 -16.75 -13.35
CA PRO A 52 -3.74 -17.23 -14.50
C PRO A 52 -3.45 -18.73 -14.39
N PRO A 53 -3.53 -19.50 -15.50
CA PRO A 53 -3.37 -20.97 -15.48
C PRO A 53 -1.89 -21.36 -15.40
N LEU A 54 -1.22 -21.00 -14.30
CA LEU A 54 0.18 -21.33 -14.03
C LEU A 54 0.27 -22.36 -12.90
N PRO A 55 1.27 -23.27 -12.94
CA PRO A 55 1.49 -24.19 -11.83
C PRO A 55 1.77 -23.37 -10.56
N TYR A 56 1.23 -23.83 -9.43
CA TYR A 56 1.32 -23.20 -8.10
C TYR A 56 0.48 -21.95 -7.86
N LEU A 57 -0.14 -21.37 -8.89
CA LEU A 57 -1.08 -20.27 -8.70
C LEU A 57 -2.47 -20.80 -8.33
N ASN A 58 -2.93 -20.46 -7.14
CA ASN A 58 -4.25 -20.83 -6.64
C ASN A 58 -4.68 -19.85 -5.53
N ALA A 59 -5.20 -18.69 -5.95
CA ALA A 59 -5.77 -17.69 -5.04
C ALA A 59 -6.85 -18.29 -4.14
N GLU A 60 -7.77 -19.07 -4.69
CA GLU A 60 -8.90 -19.62 -3.93
C GLU A 60 -8.45 -20.47 -2.75
N LYS A 61 -7.40 -21.30 -2.92
CA LYS A 61 -6.80 -22.11 -1.85
C LYS A 61 -6.14 -21.26 -0.77
N VAL A 62 -5.50 -20.16 -1.15
CA VAL A 62 -4.82 -19.25 -0.22
C VAL A 62 -5.85 -18.40 0.52
N ASP A 63 -6.73 -17.73 -0.22
CA ASP A 63 -7.62 -16.69 0.30
C ASP A 63 -8.85 -17.26 1.01
N ALA A 64 -9.18 -18.54 0.80
CA ALA A 64 -10.18 -19.27 1.59
C ALA A 64 -9.60 -20.02 2.81
N SER A 65 -8.29 -19.94 3.05
CA SER A 65 -7.68 -20.60 4.20
C SER A 65 -8.11 -19.98 5.54
N PRO A 66 -8.18 -20.75 6.65
CA PRO A 66 -8.51 -20.19 7.96
C PRO A 66 -7.60 -19.03 8.38
N GLU A 67 -6.32 -19.08 8.01
CA GLU A 67 -5.32 -18.05 8.26
C GLU A 67 -5.70 -16.69 7.64
N ALA A 68 -6.34 -16.71 6.47
CA ALA A 68 -6.80 -15.52 5.77
C ALA A 68 -7.95 -14.79 6.49
N TYR A 69 -8.61 -15.43 7.46
CA TYR A 69 -9.71 -14.84 8.26
C TYR A 69 -9.34 -14.59 9.72
N ASN A 70 -8.14 -15.00 10.15
CA ASN A 70 -7.73 -14.93 11.55
C ASN A 70 -6.45 -14.13 11.73
N ARG A 71 -6.39 -12.96 11.08
CA ARG A 71 -5.23 -12.06 11.19
C ARG A 71 -5.33 -11.26 12.51
N VAL A 72 -4.21 -11.22 13.24
CA VAL A 72 -4.06 -10.48 14.52
C VAL A 72 -5.08 -10.90 15.60
N GLY A 73 -5.52 -12.16 15.58
CA GLY A 73 -6.51 -12.67 16.54
C GLY A 73 -7.91 -12.06 16.38
N SER A 74 -8.18 -11.41 15.25
CA SER A 74 -9.49 -10.91 14.87
C SER A 74 -10.09 -11.81 13.80
N ALA A 75 -11.38 -12.14 13.93
CA ALA A 75 -12.15 -12.87 12.92
C ALA A 75 -12.50 -11.96 11.73
N THR A 76 -11.47 -11.45 11.05
CA THR A 76 -11.57 -10.47 9.97
C THR A 76 -10.82 -10.96 8.73
N PRO A 77 -11.42 -10.85 7.53
CA PRO A 77 -10.71 -11.13 6.28
C PRO A 77 -9.48 -10.23 6.12
N ASP A 78 -8.33 -10.83 5.82
CA ASP A 78 -7.05 -10.14 5.70
C ASP A 78 -7.01 -9.18 4.50
N ALA A 79 -7.68 -9.51 3.39
CA ALA A 79 -7.76 -8.64 2.24
C ALA A 79 -8.55 -7.36 2.53
N ALA A 80 -9.57 -7.43 3.39
CA ALA A 80 -10.31 -6.24 3.82
C ALA A 80 -9.44 -5.30 4.65
N LEU A 81 -8.61 -5.85 5.54
CA LEU A 81 -7.60 -5.10 6.28
C LEU A 81 -6.55 -4.49 5.34
N GLY A 82 -6.09 -5.25 4.35
CA GLY A 82 -5.18 -4.80 3.31
C GLY A 82 -5.76 -3.64 2.50
N LEU A 83 -7.01 -3.74 2.08
CA LEU A 83 -7.74 -2.70 1.34
C LEU A 83 -7.77 -1.38 2.13
N VAL A 84 -8.15 -1.43 3.42
CA VAL A 84 -8.16 -0.24 4.29
C VAL A 84 -6.74 0.31 4.47
N SER A 85 -5.75 -0.58 4.63
CA SER A 85 -4.35 -0.18 4.77
C SER A 85 -3.85 0.61 3.55
N TYR A 86 -4.13 0.14 2.34
CA TYR A 86 -3.73 0.81 1.11
C TYR A 86 -4.50 2.11 0.86
N ALA A 87 -5.79 2.16 1.23
CA ALA A 87 -6.57 3.41 1.21
C ALA A 87 -5.95 4.48 2.12
N ALA A 88 -5.51 4.09 3.33
CA ALA A 88 -4.81 4.99 4.24
C ALA A 88 -3.46 5.47 3.65
N THR A 89 -2.75 4.62 2.89
CA THR A 89 -1.53 5.02 2.17
C THR A 89 -1.83 6.05 1.08
N VAL A 90 -2.90 5.86 0.29
CA VAL A 90 -3.36 6.86 -0.71
C VAL A 90 -3.70 8.19 -0.04
N MET A 91 -4.41 8.15 1.08
CA MET A 91 -4.74 9.35 1.86
C MET A 91 -3.47 10.10 2.31
N LEU A 92 -2.52 9.41 2.96
CA LEU A 92 -1.26 10.03 3.39
C LEU A 92 -0.43 10.58 2.22
N ALA A 93 -0.39 9.87 1.09
CA ALA A 93 0.32 10.31 -0.10
C ALA A 93 -0.30 11.59 -0.70
N THR A 94 -1.62 11.76 -0.59
CA THR A 94 -2.37 12.90 -1.14
C THR A 94 -2.41 14.13 -0.23
N MET A 95 -2.13 13.99 1.07
CA MET A 95 -2.11 15.09 2.02
C MET A 95 -1.04 16.16 1.74
N ALA A 96 -1.44 17.44 1.90
CA ALA A 96 -0.60 18.64 1.79
C ALA A 96 0.02 18.90 0.41
N GLY A 97 0.59 20.10 0.24
CA GLY A 97 1.13 20.59 -1.04
C GLY A 97 2.53 20.09 -1.34
N MET A 98 3.17 20.67 -2.35
CA MET A 98 4.53 20.29 -2.78
C MET A 98 5.58 20.51 -1.68
N ASP A 99 5.46 21.59 -0.91
CA ASP A 99 6.40 21.93 0.17
C ASP A 99 6.16 21.16 1.49
N ARG A 100 5.39 20.06 1.47
CA ARG A 100 4.98 19.38 2.70
C ARG A 100 6.16 18.83 3.51
N ALA A 101 7.27 18.46 2.87
CA ALA A 101 8.48 18.05 3.58
C ALA A 101 8.99 19.13 4.55
N ARG A 102 8.82 20.41 4.21
CA ARG A 102 9.24 21.57 5.03
C ARG A 102 8.14 22.02 5.99
N GLN A 103 6.89 22.06 5.52
CA GLN A 103 5.76 22.60 6.28
C GLN A 103 5.20 21.59 7.29
N TYR A 104 5.12 20.32 6.90
CA TYR A 104 4.47 19.23 7.64
C TYR A 104 5.35 17.96 7.64
N PRO A 105 6.58 18.00 8.21
CA PRO A 105 7.55 16.91 8.08
C PRO A 105 7.08 15.56 8.65
N LEU A 106 6.10 15.56 9.57
CA LEU A 106 5.54 14.33 10.11
C LEU A 106 4.78 13.50 9.06
N ILE A 107 4.12 14.12 8.09
CA ILE A 107 3.34 13.41 7.07
C ILE A 107 4.22 12.45 6.23
N PRO A 108 5.30 12.90 5.56
CA PRO A 108 6.14 12.01 4.78
C PRO A 108 6.91 11.00 5.66
N LEU A 109 7.21 11.32 6.92
CA LEU A 109 7.82 10.35 7.85
C LEU A 109 6.86 9.22 8.22
N VAL A 110 5.59 9.55 8.53
CA VAL A 110 4.55 8.56 8.81
C VAL A 110 4.23 7.74 7.57
N LEU A 111 4.12 8.37 6.40
CA LEU A 111 3.94 7.66 5.13
C LEU A 111 5.07 6.65 4.88
N ALA A 112 6.33 7.09 5.01
CA ALA A 112 7.50 6.24 4.87
C ALA A 112 7.47 5.06 5.86
N GLY A 113 7.24 5.32 7.15
CA GLY A 113 7.09 4.25 8.15
C GLY A 113 6.00 3.25 7.78
N LYS A 114 4.83 3.76 7.39
CA LYS A 114 3.68 2.93 7.01
C LYS A 114 3.97 2.03 5.80
N VAL A 115 4.50 2.58 4.71
CA VAL A 115 4.75 1.77 3.49
C VAL A 115 5.82 0.71 3.72
N THR A 116 6.79 0.97 4.61
CA THR A 116 7.77 -0.04 5.03
C THR A 116 7.11 -1.15 5.83
N VAL A 117 6.20 -0.82 6.76
CA VAL A 117 5.42 -1.83 7.49
C VAL A 117 4.54 -2.65 6.56
N ASP A 118 3.86 -2.00 5.61
CA ASP A 118 3.03 -2.68 4.61
C ASP A 118 3.88 -3.64 3.76
N ALA A 119 5.07 -3.22 3.30
CA ALA A 119 5.99 -4.06 2.53
C ALA A 119 6.53 -5.26 3.33
N VAL A 120 6.88 -5.08 4.61
CA VAL A 120 7.32 -6.17 5.49
C VAL A 120 6.18 -7.18 5.70
N ASN A 121 4.96 -6.70 5.96
CA ASN A 121 3.80 -7.57 6.15
C ASN A 121 3.45 -8.33 4.85
N ALA A 122 3.52 -7.67 3.69
CA ALA A 122 3.29 -8.32 2.41
C ALA A 122 4.35 -9.38 2.09
N GLY A 123 5.62 -9.12 2.43
CA GLY A 123 6.70 -10.10 2.32
C GLY A 123 6.47 -11.32 3.23
N TYR A 124 6.05 -11.09 4.47
CA TYR A 124 5.70 -12.17 5.40
C TYR A 124 4.55 -13.04 4.87
N LEU A 125 3.48 -12.43 4.39
CA LEU A 125 2.32 -13.16 3.83
C LEU A 125 2.71 -13.93 2.56
N THR A 126 3.55 -13.36 1.71
CA THR A 126 4.08 -14.06 0.53
C THR A 126 4.89 -15.30 0.93
N TRP A 127 5.73 -15.18 1.96
CA TRP A 127 6.46 -16.32 2.51
C TRP A 127 5.52 -17.38 3.10
N GLU A 128 4.49 -16.97 3.84
CA GLU A 128 3.50 -17.86 4.43
C GLU A 128 2.74 -18.68 3.38
N GLN A 129 2.35 -18.05 2.26
CA GLN A 129 1.74 -18.72 1.10
C GLN A 129 2.60 -19.87 0.57
N ILE A 130 3.90 -19.61 0.37
CA ILE A 130 4.86 -20.59 -0.12
C ILE A 130 5.08 -21.70 0.92
N ALA A 131 5.34 -21.31 2.18
CA ALA A 131 5.76 -22.23 3.23
C ALA A 131 4.63 -23.14 3.74
N LYS A 132 3.43 -22.59 3.92
CA LYS A 132 2.28 -23.32 4.49
C LYS A 132 1.33 -23.85 3.43
N HIS A 133 0.94 -23.01 2.47
CA HIS A 133 -0.13 -23.35 1.53
C HIS A 133 0.39 -24.02 0.26
N LYS A 134 1.71 -23.94 -0.01
CA LYS A 134 2.35 -24.45 -1.25
C LYS A 134 1.63 -23.97 -2.51
N ALA A 135 1.08 -22.77 -2.43
CA ALA A 135 0.30 -22.10 -3.47
C ALA A 135 0.51 -20.60 -3.32
N LEU A 136 0.37 -19.87 -4.41
CA LEU A 136 0.52 -18.43 -4.47
C LEU A 136 -0.78 -17.81 -5.00
N CYS A 137 -1.18 -16.69 -4.42
CA CYS A 137 -2.27 -15.86 -4.93
C CYS A 137 -1.68 -14.74 -5.80
N SER A 138 -2.05 -14.71 -7.07
CA SER A 138 -1.59 -13.70 -8.04
C SER A 138 -1.96 -12.27 -7.61
N TYR A 139 -3.15 -12.07 -7.04
CA TYR A 139 -3.60 -10.79 -6.49
C TYR A 139 -2.72 -10.34 -5.31
N CYS A 140 -2.41 -11.25 -4.40
CA CYS A 140 -1.51 -11.00 -3.27
C CYS A 140 -0.09 -10.67 -3.75
N LEU A 141 0.42 -11.35 -4.78
CA LEU A 141 1.72 -11.06 -5.38
C LEU A 141 1.76 -9.68 -6.02
N VAL A 142 0.69 -9.26 -6.73
CA VAL A 142 0.57 -7.91 -7.27
C VAL A 142 0.61 -6.87 -6.15
N ALA A 143 -0.16 -7.08 -5.08
CA ALA A 143 -0.14 -6.18 -3.92
C ALA A 143 1.22 -6.15 -3.22
N ALA A 144 1.89 -7.29 -3.08
CA ALA A 144 3.23 -7.37 -2.48
C ALA A 144 4.28 -6.66 -3.33
N ALA A 145 4.27 -6.87 -4.64
CA ALA A 145 5.17 -6.19 -5.57
C ALA A 145 4.95 -4.68 -5.57
N ALA A 146 3.69 -4.24 -5.57
CA ALA A 146 3.34 -2.83 -5.45
C ALA A 146 3.84 -2.22 -4.14
N SER A 147 3.60 -2.90 -3.01
CA SER A 147 4.09 -2.47 -1.68
C SER A 147 5.60 -2.32 -1.62
N LEU A 148 6.35 -3.27 -2.17
CA LEU A 148 7.80 -3.18 -2.27
C LEU A 148 8.25 -2.01 -3.15
N ALA A 149 7.58 -1.79 -4.29
CA ALA A 149 7.91 -0.70 -5.21
C ALA A 149 7.61 0.70 -4.65
N VAL A 150 6.68 0.82 -3.70
CA VAL A 150 6.33 2.08 -3.03
C VAL A 150 7.44 2.55 -2.08
N VAL A 151 8.16 1.64 -1.42
CA VAL A 151 9.19 1.97 -0.42
C VAL A 151 10.27 2.93 -0.95
N PRO A 152 10.97 2.65 -2.07
CA PRO A 152 12.00 3.55 -2.59
C PRO A 152 11.43 4.90 -3.07
N ALA A 153 10.14 4.96 -3.44
CA ALA A 153 9.49 6.21 -3.83
C ALA A 153 9.16 7.11 -2.62
N ALA A 154 8.85 6.54 -1.45
CA ALA A 154 8.51 7.32 -0.25
C ALA A 154 9.74 7.89 0.48
N TRP A 155 10.91 7.25 0.36
CA TRP A 155 12.08 7.59 1.15
C TRP A 155 12.76 8.95 0.85
N PRO A 156 12.85 9.44 -0.41
CA PRO A 156 13.45 10.73 -0.72
C PRO A 156 12.79 11.89 0.02
N GLU A 157 11.46 11.97 -0.03
CA GLU A 157 10.71 13.03 0.65
C GLU A 157 10.82 12.93 2.18
N ALA A 158 10.80 11.70 2.72
CA ALA A 158 10.98 11.46 4.15
C ALA A 158 12.38 11.89 4.64
N ARG A 159 13.43 11.65 3.85
CA ARG A 159 14.80 12.11 4.17
C ARG A 159 14.88 13.64 4.17
N ALA A 160 14.25 14.31 3.20
CA ALA A 160 14.18 15.77 3.16
C ALA A 160 13.43 16.31 4.39
N ALA A 161 12.28 15.72 4.73
CA ALA A 161 11.50 16.08 5.91
C ALA A 161 12.28 15.89 7.22
N LEU A 162 13.03 14.79 7.35
CA LEU A 162 13.87 14.53 8.51
C LEU A 162 14.96 15.60 8.68
N LYS A 163 15.57 16.03 7.57
CA LYS A 163 16.56 17.11 7.55
C LYS A 163 15.95 18.42 8.04
N TYR A 164 14.80 18.83 7.49
CA TYR A 164 14.10 20.05 7.91
C TYR A 164 13.64 20.00 9.37
N TRP A 165 13.18 18.84 9.84
CA TRP A 165 12.74 18.65 11.22
C TRP A 165 13.88 18.78 12.23
N ARG A 166 15.06 18.23 11.91
CA ARG A 166 16.27 18.35 12.74
C ARG A 166 16.76 19.81 12.81
N THR A 167 16.77 20.53 11.69
CA THR A 167 17.21 21.94 11.65
C THR A 167 16.28 22.90 12.40
N LYS A 168 15.01 22.54 12.62
CA LYS A 168 14.06 23.37 13.39
C LYS A 168 14.14 23.16 14.90
N ARG A 169 14.83 22.11 15.36
CA ARG A 169 14.98 21.78 16.79
C ARG A 169 16.26 22.34 17.42
N HIS A 170 17.17 22.88 16.61
CA HIS A 170 18.33 23.66 17.04
C HIS A 170 18.05 25.14 16.78
#